data_AF-A0A9D2FWG6-F1
#
_entry.id   AF-A0A9D2FWG6-F1
#
_cell.length_a   1.000
_cell.length_b   1.000
_cell.length_c   1.000
_cell.angle_alpha   90.00
_cell.angle_beta   90.00
_cell.angle_gamma   90.00
#
_symmetry.space_group_name_H-M   'P 1'
#
loop_
_entity.id
_entity.type
_entity.pdbx_description
1 polymer ?
#
loop_
_entity_poly.entity_id
_entity_poly.type
_entity_poly.pdbx_seq_one_letter_code
_entity_poly.pdbx_strand_id
1 'polypeptide(L)'
;MSKTRLKRQRFSMDFKLRLLKEYYESGSSMYGVSKKYGVDGVTFLRWVRSFESQSLSLPDDLSELENQVYMARKKSIERKPSAEMTELERLRDENLRLRKALSYSELRNEALREVLEIGRERYGIDLLKKAGAKQ
;
A
#
# COMPACT_ATOMS: atom_id res chain seq x y z
N MET A 1 14.68 -45.13 11.28
CA MET A 1 14.73 -43.66 11.50
C MET A 1 13.37 -43.18 11.97
N SER A 2 13.12 -43.18 13.27
CA SER A 2 11.86 -42.74 13.88
C SER A 2 11.72 -41.21 13.75
N LYS A 3 10.72 -40.75 12.98
CA LYS A 3 10.35 -39.33 12.89
C LYS A 3 9.78 -38.89 14.24
N THR A 4 10.60 -38.26 15.07
CA THR A 4 10.16 -37.61 16.31
C THR A 4 9.12 -36.55 15.96
N ARG A 5 7.87 -36.72 16.44
CA ARG A 5 6.84 -35.69 16.29
C ARG A 5 7.27 -34.47 17.11
N LEU A 6 7.74 -33.42 16.43
CA LEU A 6 8.00 -32.12 17.04
C LEU A 6 6.73 -31.64 17.74
N LYS A 7 6.80 -31.46 19.07
CA LYS A 7 5.69 -30.91 19.86
C LYS A 7 5.31 -29.55 19.27
N ARG A 8 4.01 -29.31 19.05
CA ARG A 8 3.53 -27.99 18.59
C ARG A 8 3.86 -26.97 19.68
N GLN A 9 4.84 -26.11 19.42
CA GLN A 9 5.06 -24.95 20.26
C GLN A 9 3.86 -24.00 20.14
N ARG A 10 3.30 -23.61 21.28
CA ARG A 10 2.23 -22.62 21.35
C ARG A 10 2.87 -21.28 21.70
N PHE A 11 2.67 -20.30 20.83
CA PHE A 11 3.12 -18.93 21.04
C PHE A 11 1.92 -18.05 21.37
N SER A 12 2.07 -17.17 22.36
CA SER A 12 1.05 -16.18 22.71
C SER A 12 0.87 -15.17 21.58
N MET A 13 -0.30 -14.53 21.51
CA MET A 13 -0.56 -13.51 20.49
C MET A 13 0.39 -12.33 20.61
N ASP A 14 0.65 -11.86 21.83
CA ASP A 14 1.59 -10.75 22.09
C ASP A 14 3.01 -11.06 21.63
N PHE A 15 3.44 -12.31 21.77
CA PHE A 15 4.74 -12.73 21.25
C PHE A 15 4.77 -12.65 19.72
N LYS A 16 3.74 -13.15 19.04
CA LYS A 16 3.64 -13.09 17.58
C LYS A 16 3.62 -11.65 17.08
N LEU A 17 2.83 -10.78 17.71
CA LEU A 17 2.70 -9.37 17.33
C LEU A 17 4.01 -8.60 17.53
N ARG A 18 4.75 -8.84 18.61
CA ARG A 18 6.06 -8.22 18.82
C ARG A 18 7.06 -8.58 17.73
N LEU A 19 7.12 -9.85 17.33
CA LEU A 19 8.02 -10.30 16.27
C LEU A 19 7.63 -9.76 14.90
N LEU A 20 6.33 -9.72 14.59
CA LEU A 20 5.83 -9.11 13.35
C LEU A 20 6.14 -7.61 13.29
N LYS A 21 5.93 -6.89 14.40
CA LYS A 21 6.28 -5.47 14.51
C LYS A 21 7.77 -5.25 14.21
N GLU A 22 8.66 -6.01 14.85
CA GLU A 22 10.10 -5.90 14.61
C GLU A 22 10.48 -6.21 13.16
N TYR A 23 9.83 -7.19 12.52
CA TYR A 23 10.06 -7.51 11.11
C TYR A 23 9.75 -6.32 10.19
N TYR A 24 8.61 -5.66 10.38
CA TYR A 24 8.22 -4.50 9.55
C TYR A 24 9.00 -3.22 9.89
N GLU A 25 9.43 -3.02 11.15
CA GLU A 25 10.17 -1.81 11.56
C GLU A 25 11.68 -1.88 11.27
N SER A 26 12.29 -3.06 11.38
CA SER A 26 13.75 -3.19 11.29
C SER A 26 14.28 -3.36 9.86
N GLY A 27 13.41 -3.70 8.90
CA GLY A 27 13.82 -4.11 7.55
C GLY A 27 14.63 -5.43 7.53
N SER A 28 14.68 -6.15 8.65
CA SER A 28 15.39 -7.43 8.75
C SER A 28 14.72 -8.50 7.92
N SER A 29 15.52 -9.41 7.35
CA SER A 29 14.95 -10.58 6.69
C SER A 29 14.12 -11.42 7.66
N MET A 30 13.08 -12.06 7.15
CA MET A 30 12.24 -13.00 7.89
C MET A 30 13.07 -14.10 8.57
N TYR A 31 14.13 -14.57 7.91
CA TYR A 31 15.10 -15.52 8.46
C TYR A 31 15.87 -14.94 9.65
N GLY A 32 16.31 -13.68 9.56
CA GLY A 32 17.02 -12.99 10.64
C GLY A 32 16.19 -12.89 11.91
N VAL A 33 14.93 -12.46 11.79
CA VAL A 33 13.99 -12.36 12.93
C VAL A 33 13.68 -13.75 13.50
N SER A 34 13.39 -14.72 12.63
CA SER A 34 13.11 -16.11 13.03
C SER A 34 14.27 -16.72 13.83
N LYS A 35 15.50 -16.58 13.32
CA LYS A 35 16.72 -17.08 13.96
C LYS A 35 16.99 -16.40 15.31
N LYS A 36 16.80 -15.08 15.38
CA LYS A 36 17.01 -14.29 16.61
C LYS A 36 16.09 -14.76 17.74
N TYR A 37 14.84 -15.10 17.43
CA TYR A 37 13.84 -15.49 18.42
C TYR A 37 13.63 -17.01 18.54
N GLY A 38 14.45 -17.82 17.85
CA GLY A 38 14.35 -19.28 17.88
C GLY A 38 13.03 -19.82 17.32
N VAL A 39 12.36 -19.05 16.45
CA VAL A 39 11.12 -19.45 15.80
C VAL A 39 11.48 -20.12 14.47
N ASP A 40 10.83 -21.24 14.18
CA ASP A 40 10.95 -21.88 12.87
C ASP A 40 10.45 -20.94 11.76
N GLY A 41 11.22 -20.81 10.67
CA GLY A 41 10.92 -19.86 9.61
C GLY A 41 9.58 -20.10 8.91
N VAL A 42 9.14 -21.37 8.79
CA VAL A 42 7.83 -21.71 8.23
C VAL A 42 6.70 -21.29 9.17
N THR A 43 6.91 -21.44 10.47
CA THR A 43 5.99 -20.98 11.51
C THR A 43 5.85 -19.46 11.49
N PHE A 44 6.95 -18.74 11.38
CA PHE A 44 6.93 -17.27 11.31
C PHE A 44 6.27 -16.77 10.01
N LEU A 45 6.57 -17.38 8.85
CA LEU A 45 5.90 -17.08 7.58
C LEU A 45 4.38 -17.23 7.66
N ARG A 46 3.88 -18.24 8.39
CA ARG A 46 2.45 -18.44 8.60
C ARG A 46 1.83 -17.28 9.40
N TRP A 47 2.54 -16.72 10.37
CA TRP A 47 2.06 -15.56 11.13
C TRP A 47 2.04 -14.31 10.28
N VAL A 48 3.07 -14.08 9.45
CA VAL A 48 3.12 -12.96 8.49
C VAL A 48 1.90 -13.02 7.57
N ARG A 49 1.68 -14.15 6.89
CA ARG A 49 0.53 -14.33 6.00
C ARG A 49 -0.82 -14.17 6.69
N SER A 50 -0.96 -14.74 7.89
CA SER A 50 -2.18 -14.59 8.69
C SER A 50 -2.44 -13.13 9.03
N PHE A 51 -1.40 -12.39 9.43
CA PHE A 51 -1.51 -10.98 9.75
C PHE A 51 -1.82 -10.13 8.51
N GLU A 52 -1.15 -10.37 7.38
CA GLU A 52 -1.41 -9.67 6.12
C GLU A 52 -2.83 -9.93 5.59
N SER A 53 -3.37 -11.13 5.78
CA SER A 53 -4.76 -11.45 5.44
C SER A 53 -5.79 -10.83 6.39
N GLN A 54 -5.37 -10.45 7.60
CA GLN A 54 -6.22 -9.84 8.63
C GLN A 54 -6.08 -8.32 8.68
N SER A 55 -4.95 -7.78 8.25
CA SER A 55 -4.80 -6.35 7.96
C SER A 55 -5.73 -6.03 6.80
N LEU A 56 -6.54 -4.99 6.94
CA LEU A 56 -7.44 -4.48 5.90
C LEU A 56 -6.73 -4.55 4.54
N SER A 57 -7.17 -5.48 3.70
CA SER A 57 -6.75 -5.47 2.32
C SER A 57 -7.13 -4.11 1.75
N LEU A 58 -6.25 -3.55 0.93
CA LEU A 58 -6.64 -2.45 0.05
C LEU A 58 -7.93 -2.86 -0.66
N PRO A 59 -8.89 -1.94 -0.86
CA PRO A 59 -10.17 -2.24 -1.49
C PRO A 59 -9.97 -3.10 -2.74
N ASP A 60 -10.83 -4.10 -2.95
CA ASP A 60 -10.75 -5.03 -4.09
C ASP A 60 -10.59 -4.28 -5.43
N ASP A 61 -11.17 -3.08 -5.51
CA ASP A 61 -11.02 -2.11 -6.61
C ASP A 61 -9.56 -1.84 -7.02
N LEU A 62 -8.62 -1.80 -6.08
CA LEU A 62 -7.19 -1.58 -6.37
C LEU A 62 -6.52 -2.84 -6.92
N SER A 63 -6.89 -4.02 -6.44
CA SER A 63 -6.41 -5.30 -6.99
C SER A 63 -6.94 -5.53 -8.40
N GLU A 64 -8.19 -5.14 -8.66
CA GLU A 64 -8.79 -5.18 -9.99
C GLU A 64 -8.09 -4.18 -10.93
N LEU A 65 -7.77 -2.98 -10.44
CA LEU A 65 -7.03 -1.98 -11.20
C LEU A 65 -5.60 -2.44 -11.55
N GLU A 66 -4.89 -3.07 -10.62
CA GLU A 66 -3.55 -3.64 -10.87
C GLU A 66 -3.60 -4.74 -11.95
N ASN A 67 -4.60 -5.63 -11.88
CA ASN A 67 -4.81 -6.66 -12.88
C ASN A 67 -5.15 -6.07 -14.25
N GLN A 68 -6.01 -5.06 -14.31
CA GLN A 68 -6.36 -4.36 -15.55
C GLN A 68 -5.13 -3.67 -16.17
N VAL A 69 -4.29 -3.01 -15.36
CA VAL A 69 -3.05 -2.35 -15.82
C VAL A 69 -2.05 -3.39 -16.33
N TYR A 70 -1.90 -4.51 -15.63
CA TYR A 70 -1.04 -5.61 -16.06
C TYR A 70 -1.50 -6.20 -17.41
N MET A 71 -2.81 -6.45 -17.56
CA MET A 71 -3.39 -6.99 -18.79
C MET A 71 -3.32 -5.98 -19.95
N ALA A 72 -3.51 -4.68 -19.68
CA ALA A 72 -3.35 -3.62 -20.69
C ALA A 72 -1.92 -3.50 -21.19
N ARG A 73 -0.93 -3.56 -20.29
CA ARG A 73 0.51 -3.58 -20.65
C ARG A 73 0.85 -4.81 -21.46
N LYS A 74 0.46 -6.01 -21.00
CA LYS A 74 0.66 -7.27 -21.74
C LYS A 74 0.05 -7.20 -23.15
N LYS A 75 -1.19 -6.70 -23.27
CA LYS A 75 -1.89 -6.51 -24.54
C LYS A 75 -1.22 -5.49 -25.46
N SER A 76 -0.62 -4.43 -24.91
CA SER A 76 0.15 -3.44 -25.68
C SER A 76 1.48 -3.99 -26.20
N ILE A 77 2.10 -4.90 -25.45
CA ILE A 77 3.36 -5.58 -25.83
C ILE A 77 3.10 -6.62 -26.94
N GLU A 78 1.97 -7.33 -26.89
CA GLU A 78 1.58 -8.36 -27.87
C GLU A 78 1.04 -7.77 -29.19
N ARG A 79 0.59 -6.51 -29.18
CA ARG A 79 0.21 -5.79 -30.41
C ARG A 79 1.47 -5.24 -31.09
N LYS A 80 1.93 -5.89 -32.16
CA LYS A 80 2.91 -5.29 -33.09
C LYS A 80 2.44 -3.88 -33.49
N PRO A 81 3.35 -2.91 -33.64
CA PRO A 81 2.99 -1.53 -33.93
C PRO A 81 2.56 -1.41 -35.39
N SER A 82 1.29 -1.73 -35.69
CA SER A 82 0.67 -1.22 -36.91
C SER A 82 0.22 0.21 -36.63
N ALA A 83 0.90 1.15 -37.26
CA ALA A 83 0.48 2.52 -37.48
C ALA A 83 -1.03 2.57 -37.84
N GLU A 84 -1.87 3.48 -37.38
CA GLU A 84 -1.72 4.85 -36.88
C GLU A 84 -2.83 5.05 -35.83
N MET A 85 -2.52 5.55 -34.63
CA MET A 85 -3.59 6.01 -33.74
C MET A 85 -4.19 7.25 -34.37
N THR A 86 -5.48 7.20 -34.73
CA THR A 86 -6.12 8.32 -35.44
C THR A 86 -6.02 9.56 -34.55
N GLU A 87 -5.78 10.74 -35.11
CA GLU A 87 -5.65 11.98 -34.33
C GLU A 87 -6.84 12.19 -33.38
N LEU A 88 -8.03 11.78 -33.82
CA LEU A 88 -9.24 11.78 -33.00
C LEU A 88 -9.14 10.90 -31.73
N GLU A 89 -8.49 9.74 -31.82
CA GLU A 89 -8.28 8.84 -30.67
C GLU A 89 -7.26 9.43 -29.71
N ARG A 90 -6.17 10.01 -30.23
CA ARG A 90 -5.18 10.71 -29.40
C ARG A 90 -5.81 11.87 -28.62
N LEU A 91 -6.61 12.69 -29.30
CA LEU A 91 -7.32 13.80 -28.68
C LEU A 91 -8.32 13.30 -27.63
N ARG A 92 -8.99 12.16 -27.85
CA ARG A 92 -9.89 11.56 -26.86
C ARG A 92 -9.13 11.07 -25.63
N ASP A 93 -8.00 10.40 -25.82
CA ASP A 93 -7.15 9.92 -24.73
C ASP A 93 -6.56 11.08 -23.91
N GLU A 94 -6.10 12.14 -24.60
CA GLU A 94 -5.61 13.35 -23.96
C GLU A 94 -6.74 14.07 -23.20
N ASN A 95 -7.93 14.19 -23.79
CA ASN A 95 -9.08 14.79 -23.11
C ASN A 95 -9.47 14.00 -21.86
N LEU A 96 -9.46 12.66 -21.95
CA LEU A 96 -9.72 11.78 -20.80
C LEU A 96 -8.65 11.97 -19.72
N ARG A 97 -7.37 12.03 -20.09
CA ARG A 97 -6.25 12.25 -19.17
C ARG A 97 -6.36 13.61 -18.48
N LEU A 98 -6.63 14.66 -19.24
CA LEU A 98 -6.80 16.02 -18.72
C LEU A 98 -8.00 16.11 -17.77
N ARG A 99 -9.13 15.48 -18.11
CA ARG A 99 -10.30 15.41 -17.22
C ARG A 99 -9.99 14.69 -15.91
N LYS A 100 -9.27 13.56 -15.97
CA LYS A 100 -8.85 12.84 -14.76
C LYS A 100 -7.89 13.68 -13.90
N ALA A 101 -6.93 14.34 -14.52
CA ALA A 101 -5.99 15.22 -13.82
C ALA A 101 -6.70 16.42 -13.16
N LEU A 102 -7.68 17.01 -13.86
CA LEU A 102 -8.51 18.09 -13.35
C LEU A 102 -9.31 17.63 -12.13
N SER A 103 -10.06 16.52 -12.26
CA SER A 103 -10.84 15.95 -11.17
C SER A 103 -9.99 15.63 -9.94
N TYR A 104 -8.79 15.06 -10.14
CA TYR A 104 -7.85 14.81 -9.04
C TYR A 104 -7.38 16.10 -8.37
N SER A 105 -7.06 17.14 -9.16
CA SER A 105 -6.66 18.46 -8.65
C SER A 105 -7.80 19.10 -7.84
N GLU A 106 -9.03 19.05 -8.34
CA GLU A 106 -10.22 19.57 -7.67
C GLU A 106 -10.46 18.88 -6.33
N LEU A 107 -10.45 17.54 -6.31
CA LEU A 107 -10.60 16.75 -5.08
C LEU A 107 -9.49 17.06 -4.06
N ARG A 108 -8.24 17.17 -4.53
CA ARG A 108 -7.11 17.53 -3.66
C ARG A 108 -7.30 18.91 -3.05
N ASN A 109 -7.76 19.88 -3.85
CA ASN A 109 -8.01 21.24 -3.38
C ASN A 109 -9.17 21.26 -2.37
N GLU A 110 -10.21 20.48 -2.60
CA GLU A 110 -11.34 20.32 -1.69
C GLU A 110 -10.92 19.73 -0.35
N ALA A 111 -10.19 18.61 -0.36
CA ALA A 111 -9.64 18.00 0.84
C ALA A 111 -8.73 18.97 1.61
N LEU A 112 -7.91 19.77 0.91
CA LEU A 112 -7.09 20.80 1.56
C LEU A 112 -7.95 21.87 2.24
N ARG A 113 -9.01 22.35 1.59
CA ARG A 113 -9.93 23.33 2.18
C ARG A 113 -10.57 22.78 3.45
N GLU A 114 -11.06 21.55 3.40
CA GLU A 114 -11.66 20.87 4.56
C GLU A 114 -10.68 20.74 5.73
N VAL A 115 -9.42 20.34 5.45
CA VAL A 115 -8.38 20.25 6.49
C VAL A 115 -8.10 21.61 7.13
N LEU A 116 -8.04 22.68 6.32
CA LEU A 116 -7.84 24.04 6.82
C LEU A 116 -9.02 24.49 7.70
N GLU A 117 -10.25 24.16 7.30
CA GLU A 117 -11.45 24.50 8.05
C GLU A 117 -11.49 23.76 9.39
N ILE A 118 -11.28 22.44 9.38
CA ILE A 118 -11.20 21.60 10.58
C ILE A 118 -10.12 22.12 11.54
N GLY A 119 -8.95 22.49 11.02
CA GLY A 119 -7.85 23.05 11.81
C GLY A 119 -8.25 24.32 12.56
N ARG A 120 -8.97 25.24 11.89
CA ARG A 120 -9.46 26.47 12.51
C ARG A 120 -10.62 26.23 13.47
N GLU A 121 -11.68 25.56 13.04
CA GLU A 121 -12.93 25.44 13.79
C GLU A 121 -12.80 24.52 15.01
N ARG A 122 -12.17 23.35 14.84
CA ARG A 122 -12.12 22.33 15.90
C ARG A 122 -10.92 22.49 16.81
N TYR A 123 -9.82 23.02 16.28
CA TYR A 123 -8.55 23.07 16.99
C TYR A 123 -7.99 24.48 17.21
N GLY A 124 -8.58 25.51 16.60
CA GLY A 124 -8.09 26.89 16.71
C GLY A 124 -6.70 27.11 16.11
N ILE A 125 -6.23 26.19 15.26
CA ILE A 125 -4.89 26.22 14.66
C ILE A 125 -5.00 26.72 13.22
N ASP A 126 -4.34 27.83 12.93
CA ASP A 126 -4.19 28.33 11.57
C ASP A 126 -3.01 27.63 10.87
N LEU A 127 -3.33 26.60 10.09
CA LEU A 127 -2.37 25.79 9.34
C LEU A 127 -1.70 26.54 8.17
N LEU A 128 -2.21 27.72 7.79
CA LEU A 128 -1.57 28.58 6.78
C LEU A 128 -0.50 29.50 7.38
N LYS A 129 -0.52 29.73 8.70
CA LYS A 129 0.54 30.48 9.36
C LYS A 129 1.80 29.62 9.44
N LYS A 130 2.90 30.13 8.85
CA LYS A 130 4.22 29.59 9.14
C LYS A 130 4.50 29.76 10.63
N ALA A 131 4.63 28.67 11.36
CA ALA A 131 5.19 28.69 12.70
C ALA A 131 6.69 29.01 12.59
N GLY A 132 7.09 30.26 12.84
CA GLY A 132 8.48 30.57 13.14
C GLY A 132 8.96 31.96 12.75
N ALA A 133 9.27 32.76 13.76
CA ALA A 133 10.53 33.50 13.88
C ALA A 133 10.63 34.08 15.30
N LYS A 134 11.07 33.28 16.28
CA LYS A 134 11.60 33.85 17.53
C LYS A 134 13.12 33.93 17.33
N GLN A 135 13.58 35.17 17.17
CA GLN A 135 14.99 35.57 17.29
C GLN A 135 15.48 35.35 18.72
#